data_AF-B6WU84-F1
#
_entry.id   AF-B6WU84-F1
#
_cell.length_a   1.000
_cell.length_b   1.000
_cell.length_c   1.000
_cell.angle_alpha   90.00
_cell.angle_beta   90.00
_cell.angle_gamma   90.00
#
_symmetry.space_group_name_H-M   'P 1'
#
loop_
_entity.id
_entity.type
_entity.pdbx_description
1 polymer ?
#
loop_
_entity_poly.entity_id
_entity_poly.type
_entity_poly.pdbx_seq_one_letter_code
_entity_poly.pdbx_strand_id
1 'polypeptide(L)'
;MMLRLIGIGTVFALVAVSYSLLLTKGALDTERLHHAATALERDQWKTAAEAYRKDAEAQAENARLCLDRETKAARDAAERTSIVKQARPRARTVEEKAKVVDDETRRRAVERLNRPL
;
A
#
# COMPACT_ATOMS: atom_id res chain seq x y z
N MET A 1 4.69 -42.19 70.77
CA MET A 1 4.14 -40.85 70.47
C MET A 1 4.93 -40.11 69.40
N MET A 2 6.27 -40.06 69.47
CA MET A 2 7.15 -39.39 68.47
C MET A 2 6.92 -39.82 67.01
N LEU A 3 6.83 -41.13 66.72
CA LEU A 3 6.68 -41.62 65.34
C LEU A 3 5.38 -41.12 64.66
N ARG A 4 4.30 -40.96 65.45
CA ARG A 4 3.02 -40.41 64.97
C ARG A 4 3.10 -38.91 64.71
N LEU A 5 3.85 -38.17 65.53
CA LEU A 5 4.07 -36.73 65.33
C LEU A 5 4.91 -36.46 64.08
N ILE A 6 5.93 -37.28 63.82
CA ILE A 6 6.74 -37.21 62.61
C ILE A 6 5.87 -37.48 61.38
N GLY A 7 5.05 -38.54 61.40
CA GLY A 7 4.14 -38.87 60.29
C GLY A 7 3.08 -37.79 60.01
N ILE A 8 2.57 -37.13 61.05
CA ILE A 8 1.63 -36.02 60.88
C ILE A 8 2.35 -34.79 60.28
N GLY A 9 3.55 -34.47 60.77
CA GLY A 9 4.36 -33.37 60.26
C GLY A 9 4.75 -33.54 58.79
N THR A 10 5.09 -34.75 58.36
CA THR A 10 5.42 -35.03 56.96
C THR A 10 4.20 -34.87 56.05
N VAL A 11 3.02 -35.30 56.48
CA VAL A 11 1.77 -35.09 55.71
C VAL A 11 1.47 -33.61 55.54
N PHE A 12 1.58 -32.81 56.61
CA PHE A 12 1.37 -31.36 56.51
C PHE A 12 2.38 -30.68 55.58
N ALA A 13 3.65 -31.08 55.63
CA ALA A 13 4.67 -30.57 54.71
C ALA A 13 4.34 -30.91 53.24
N LEU A 14 3.92 -32.15 52.96
CA LEU A 14 3.52 -32.57 51.61
C LEU A 14 2.30 -31.81 51.09
N VAL A 15 1.31 -31.55 51.95
CA VAL A 15 0.13 -30.74 51.58
C VAL A 15 0.54 -29.30 51.26
N ALA A 16 1.40 -28.68 52.07
CA ALA A 16 1.89 -27.33 51.83
C ALA A 16 2.67 -27.21 50.52
N VAL A 17 3.54 -28.19 50.23
CA VAL A 17 4.29 -28.26 48.96
C VAL A 17 3.34 -28.46 47.78
N SER A 18 2.37 -29.36 47.89
CA SER A 18 1.39 -29.63 46.83
C SER A 18 0.53 -28.40 46.52
N TYR A 19 0.09 -27.68 47.55
CA TYR A 19 -0.66 -26.43 47.38
C TYR A 19 0.19 -25.34 46.70
N SER A 20 1.44 -25.18 47.12
CA SER A 20 2.39 -24.24 46.50
C SER A 20 2.66 -24.55 45.03
N LEU A 21 2.74 -25.84 44.67
CA LEU A 21 2.88 -26.28 43.29
C LEU A 21 1.64 -25.97 42.45
N LEU A 22 0.43 -26.10 43.00
CA LEU A 22 -0.81 -25.76 42.29
C LEU A 22 -0.89 -24.25 42.01
N LEU A 23 -0.54 -23.41 43.00
CA LEU A 23 -0.51 -21.96 42.84
C LEU A 23 0.50 -21.52 41.78
N THR A 24 1.72 -22.05 41.83
CA THR A 24 2.78 -21.69 40.87
C THR A 24 2.47 -22.18 39.46
N LYS A 25 1.83 -23.35 39.29
CA LYS A 25 1.32 -23.81 38.00
C LYS A 25 0.26 -22.86 37.43
N GLY A 26 -0.71 -22.45 38.24
CA GLY A 26 -1.74 -21.50 37.80
C GLY A 26 -1.15 -20.15 37.36
N ALA A 27 -0.16 -19.64 38.10
CA ALA A 27 0.57 -18.42 37.74
C ALA A 27 1.35 -18.58 36.42
N LEU A 28 2.04 -19.72 36.25
CA LEU A 28 2.79 -20.03 35.03
C LEU A 28 1.88 -20.16 33.79
N ASP A 29 0.73 -20.81 33.93
CA ASP A 29 -0.21 -20.95 32.82
C ASP A 29 -0.81 -19.60 32.42
N THR A 30 -1.08 -18.73 33.40
CA THR A 30 -1.55 -17.36 33.17
C THR A 30 -0.49 -16.52 32.44
N GLU A 31 0.78 -16.61 32.87
CA GLU A 31 1.90 -15.91 32.23
C GLU A 31 2.12 -16.39 30.79
N ARG A 32 2.05 -17.70 30.54
CA ARG A 32 2.11 -18.27 29.19
C ARG A 32 1.00 -17.76 28.28
N LEU A 33 -0.23 -17.63 28.79
CA LEU A 33 -1.35 -17.07 28.03
C LEU A 33 -1.10 -15.60 27.67
N HIS A 34 -0.62 -14.79 28.62
CA HIS A 34 -0.27 -13.40 28.34
C HIS A 34 0.88 -13.26 27.35
N HIS A 35 1.90 -14.11 27.43
CA HIS A 35 2.98 -14.15 26.45
C HIS A 35 2.51 -14.54 25.07
N ALA A 36 1.64 -15.54 24.95
CA ALA A 36 1.05 -15.93 23.68
C ALA A 36 0.22 -14.79 23.06
N ALA A 37 -0.60 -14.10 23.87
CA ALA A 37 -1.37 -12.94 23.42
C ALA A 37 -0.47 -11.79 22.95
N THR A 38 0.58 -11.48 23.72
CA THR A 38 1.54 -10.42 23.37
C THR A 38 2.33 -10.76 22.11
N ALA A 39 2.70 -12.03 21.93
CA ALA A 39 3.38 -12.49 20.71
C ALA A 39 2.49 -12.34 19.48
N LEU A 40 1.20 -12.72 19.59
CA LEU A 40 0.23 -12.54 18.53
C LEU A 40 0.05 -11.06 18.17
N GLU A 41 -0.12 -10.20 19.17
CA GLU A 41 -0.28 -8.76 18.97
C GLU A 41 0.97 -8.15 18.29
N ARG A 42 2.17 -8.51 18.75
CA ARG A 42 3.43 -8.08 18.13
C ARG A 42 3.48 -8.49 16.66
N ASP A 43 3.12 -9.73 16.34
CA ASP A 43 3.18 -10.24 14.98
C ASP A 43 2.16 -9.53 14.07
N GLN A 44 0.95 -9.24 14.59
CA GLN A 44 -0.05 -8.43 13.90
C GLN A 44 0.47 -7.02 13.60
N TRP A 45 1.06 -6.34 14.60
CA TRP A 45 1.64 -5.01 14.41
C TRP A 45 2.80 -5.02 13.41
N LYS A 46 3.63 -6.07 13.43
CA LYS A 46 4.71 -6.23 12.46
C LYS A 46 4.16 -6.37 11.03
N THR A 47 3.16 -7.21 10.82
CA THR A 47 2.51 -7.36 9.51
C THR A 47 1.87 -6.06 9.05
N ALA A 48 1.16 -5.35 9.94
CA ALA A 48 0.56 -4.07 9.61
C ALA A 48 1.61 -3.02 9.23
N ALA A 49 2.71 -2.93 10.00
CA ALA A 49 3.81 -2.01 9.71
C ALA A 49 4.47 -2.31 8.35
N GLU A 50 4.66 -3.58 8.01
CA GLU A 50 5.19 -3.97 6.70
C GLU A 50 4.25 -3.62 5.55
N ALA A 51 2.93 -3.76 5.74
CA ALA A 51 1.94 -3.34 4.76
C ALA A 51 1.96 -1.82 4.55
N TYR A 52 1.92 -1.03 5.64
CA TYR A 52 2.00 0.43 5.55
C TYR A 52 3.27 0.93 4.88
N ARG A 53 4.41 0.28 5.12
CA ARG A 53 5.66 0.63 4.45
C ARG A 53 5.56 0.44 2.93
N LYS A 54 5.02 -0.70 2.48
CA LYS A 54 4.84 -0.99 1.04
C LYS A 54 3.88 0.01 0.39
N ASP A 55 2.78 0.33 1.07
CA ASP A 55 1.82 1.30 0.57
C ASP A 55 2.44 2.71 0.48
N ALA A 56 3.22 3.11 1.47
CA ALA A 56 3.94 4.39 1.45
C ALA A 56 4.95 4.46 0.30
N GLU A 57 5.70 3.39 0.04
CA GLU A 57 6.63 3.30 -1.09
C GLU A 57 5.88 3.40 -2.44
N ALA A 58 4.74 2.70 -2.57
CA ALA A 58 3.91 2.76 -3.77
C ALA A 58 3.32 4.17 -3.99
N GLN A 59 2.86 4.84 -2.94
CA GLN A 59 2.36 6.21 -3.02
C GLN A 59 3.47 7.20 -3.40
N ALA A 60 4.66 7.05 -2.82
CA ALA A 60 5.81 7.89 -3.16
C ALA A 60 6.21 7.75 -4.63
N GLU A 61 6.23 6.52 -5.15
CA GLU A 61 6.53 6.28 -6.56
C GLU A 61 5.44 6.82 -7.49
N ASN A 62 4.17 6.64 -7.14
CA ASN A 62 3.06 7.22 -7.91
C ASN A 62 3.15 8.75 -7.96
N ALA A 63 3.46 9.40 -6.83
CA ALA A 63 3.64 10.84 -6.75
C ALA A 63 4.78 11.32 -7.68
N ARG A 64 5.92 10.62 -7.69
CA ARG A 64 7.04 10.92 -8.62
C ARG A 64 6.61 10.83 -10.08
N LEU A 65 5.95 9.73 -10.45
CA LEU A 65 5.47 9.53 -11.83
C LEU A 65 4.45 10.59 -12.25
N CYS A 66 3.59 11.03 -11.34
CA CYS A 66 2.65 12.11 -11.60
C CYS A 66 3.37 13.45 -11.83
N LEU A 67 4.34 13.80 -10.98
CA LEU A 67 5.14 15.01 -11.14
C LEU A 67 5.96 15.01 -12.44
N ASP A 68 6.50 13.85 -12.84
CA ASP A 68 7.21 13.70 -14.12
C ASP A 68 6.28 13.93 -15.32
N ARG A 69 5.06 13.37 -15.26
CA ARG A 69 4.04 13.60 -16.31
C ARG A 69 3.63 15.06 -16.39
N GLU A 70 3.43 15.73 -15.25
CA GLU A 70 3.10 17.16 -15.21
C GLU A 70 4.23 18.00 -15.78
N THR A 71 5.47 17.71 -15.40
CA THR A 71 6.65 18.40 -15.92
C THR A 71 6.76 18.23 -17.43
N LYS A 72 6.56 17.01 -17.93
CA LYS A 72 6.54 16.74 -19.37
C LYS A 72 5.40 17.49 -20.06
N ALA A 73 4.18 17.43 -19.53
CA ALA A 73 3.03 18.12 -20.09
C ALA A 73 3.25 19.64 -20.17
N ALA A 74 3.88 20.23 -19.15
CA ALA A 74 4.24 21.65 -19.15
C ALA A 74 5.26 21.99 -20.24
N ARG A 75 6.29 21.14 -20.44
CA ARG A 75 7.26 21.30 -21.53
C ARG A 75 6.59 21.18 -22.89
N ASP A 76 5.78 20.16 -23.11
CA ASP A 76 5.07 19.92 -24.36
C ASP A 76 4.08 21.07 -24.68
N ALA A 77 3.46 21.67 -23.66
CA ALA A 77 2.58 22.83 -23.81
C ALA A 77 3.36 24.10 -24.18
N ALA A 78 4.53 24.31 -23.57
CA ALA A 78 5.42 25.42 -23.91
C ALA A 78 5.96 25.30 -25.34
N GLU A 79 6.35 24.10 -25.76
CA GLU A 79 6.79 23.80 -27.12
C GLU A 79 5.67 24.09 -28.13
N ARG A 80 4.46 23.54 -27.91
CA ARG A 80 3.29 23.81 -28.76
C ARG A 80 3.02 25.31 -28.89
N THR A 81 3.10 26.04 -27.78
CA THR A 81 2.91 27.49 -27.76
C THR A 81 3.98 28.20 -28.60
N SER A 82 5.24 27.78 -28.51
CA SER A 82 6.34 28.32 -29.32
C SER A 82 6.11 28.10 -30.81
N ILE A 83 5.74 26.87 -31.20
CA ILE A 83 5.44 26.52 -32.60
C ILE A 83 4.30 27.38 -33.13
N VAL A 84 3.20 27.51 -32.38
CA VAL A 84 2.03 28.30 -32.79
C VAL A 84 2.39 29.78 -32.93
N LYS A 85 3.22 30.34 -32.03
CA LYS A 85 3.68 31.73 -32.13
C LYS A 85 4.55 31.99 -33.37
N GLN A 86 5.31 31.00 -33.82
CA GLN A 86 6.14 31.09 -35.02
C GLN A 86 5.36 30.88 -36.31
N ALA A 87 4.17 30.27 -36.23
CA ALA A 87 3.33 30.05 -37.40
C ALA A 87 2.99 31.38 -38.07
N ARG A 88 3.25 31.48 -39.37
CA ARG A 88 2.81 32.60 -40.22
C ARG A 88 1.69 32.10 -41.12
N PRO A 89 0.41 32.30 -40.74
CA PRO A 89 -0.70 31.94 -41.60
C PRO A 89 -0.59 32.74 -42.90
N ARG A 90 -0.52 32.05 -44.03
CA ARG A 90 -0.71 32.66 -45.35
C ARG A 90 -1.97 32.12 -45.99
N ALA A 91 -2.60 32.93 -46.83
CA ALA A 91 -3.64 32.44 -47.72
C ALA A 91 -3.05 31.36 -48.64
N ARG A 92 -3.76 30.23 -48.77
CA ARG A 92 -3.46 29.21 -49.77
C ARG A 92 -3.82 29.74 -51.16
N THR A 93 -3.01 29.40 -52.17
CA THR A 93 -3.30 29.75 -53.57
C THR A 93 -4.54 28.99 -54.06
N VAL A 94 -5.08 29.39 -55.22
CA VAL A 94 -6.26 28.73 -55.81
C VAL A 94 -5.93 27.28 -56.17
N GLU A 95 -4.73 27.00 -56.69
CA GLU A 95 -4.26 25.65 -57.00
C GLU A 95 -4.10 24.77 -55.76
N GLU A 96 -3.62 25.36 -54.66
CA GLU A 96 -3.49 24.64 -53.38
C GLU A 96 -4.86 24.30 -52.79
N LYS A 97 -5.84 25.18 -52.94
CA LYS A 97 -7.23 24.91 -52.52
C LYS A 97 -7.90 23.85 -53.39
N ALA A 98 -7.65 23.87 -54.70
CA ALA A 98 -8.21 22.90 -55.64
C ALA A 98 -7.70 21.47 -55.43
N LYS A 99 -6.51 21.30 -54.82
CA LYS A 99 -5.92 19.99 -54.50
C LYS A 99 -6.37 19.42 -53.15
N VAL A 100 -7.11 20.19 -52.34
CA VAL A 100 -7.58 19.75 -51.02
C VAL A 100 -8.97 19.14 -51.17
N VAL A 101 -9.14 17.93 -50.65
CA VAL A 101 -10.47 17.29 -50.54
C VAL A 101 -11.43 18.18 -49.77
N ASP A 102 -12.68 18.20 -50.24
CA ASP A 102 -13.75 18.98 -49.66
C ASP A 102 -13.94 18.67 -48.17
N ASP A 103 -14.50 19.63 -47.43
CA ASP A 103 -14.66 19.53 -45.98
C ASP A 103 -15.53 18.34 -45.55
N GLU A 104 -16.48 17.92 -46.37
CA GLU A 104 -17.34 16.77 -46.09
C GLU A 104 -16.55 15.46 -46.17
N THR A 105 -15.73 15.29 -47.22
CA THR A 105 -14.80 14.15 -47.34
C THR A 105 -13.77 14.13 -46.21
N ARG A 106 -13.24 15.31 -45.84
CA ARG A 106 -12.27 15.44 -44.73
C ARG A 106 -12.88 15.01 -43.39
N ARG A 107 -14.11 15.45 -43.11
CA ARG A 107 -14.84 15.12 -41.88
C ARG A 107 -15.14 13.62 -41.78
N ARG A 108 -15.59 12.99 -42.88
CA ARG A 108 -15.81 11.53 -42.93
C ARG A 108 -14.53 10.73 -42.64
N ALA A 109 -13.39 11.18 -43.14
CA ALA A 109 -12.10 10.53 -42.86
C ALA A 109 -11.71 10.65 -41.37
N VAL A 110 -11.90 11.83 -40.75
CA VAL A 110 -11.64 12.06 -39.32
C VAL A 110 -12.55 11.21 -38.45
N GLU A 111 -13.84 11.13 -38.76
CA GLU A 111 -14.78 10.27 -38.03
C GLU A 111 -14.40 8.80 -38.09
N ARG A 112 -13.89 8.31 -39.24
CA ARG A 112 -13.41 6.92 -39.36
C ARG A 112 -12.16 6.66 -38.52
N LEU A 113 -11.23 7.61 -38.47
CA LEU A 113 -9.99 7.52 -37.69
C LEU A 113 -10.25 7.56 -36.17
N ASN A 114 -11.30 8.26 -35.74
CA ASN A 114 -11.67 8.37 -34.33
C ASN A 114 -12.54 7.21 -33.82
N ARG A 115 -12.94 6.25 -34.67
CA ARG A 115 -13.66 5.04 -34.19
C ARG A 115 -12.68 4.04 -33.58
N PRO A 116 -13.09 3.30 -32.53
CA PRO A 116 -12.32 2.16 -32.02
C PRO A 116 -12.06 1.15 -33.14
N LEU A 117 -10.89 0.51 -33.10
CA LEU A 117 -10.54 -0.59 -34.02
C LEU A 117 -11.43 -1.81 -33.80
#